data_AF-A0A099K9Y7-F1
#
_entry.id   AF-A0A099K9Y7-F1
#
_cell.length_a   1.000
_cell.length_b   1.000
_cell.length_c   1.000
_cell.angle_alpha   90.00
_cell.angle_beta   90.00
_cell.angle_gamma   90.00
#
_symmetry.space_group_name_H-M   'P 1'
#
loop_
_entity.id
_entity.type
_entity.pdbx_description
1 polymer ?
#
loop_
_entity_poly.entity_id
_entity_poly.type
_entity_poly.pdbx_seq_one_letter_code
_entity_poly.pdbx_strand_id
1 'polypeptide(L)'
;MSSLEKMLKKMKDDPVDHSQPLPLLDEAFVAINNDELSYAEKKARIDKLEQQAKGYELTCFADAHEALMVTASMDDLSALNESEQD
;
A
#
# COMPACT_ATOMS: atom_id res chain seq x y z
N MET A 1 11.62 16.61 -29.84
CA MET A 1 11.81 16.12 -28.46
C MET A 1 10.72 16.71 -27.58
N SER A 2 9.51 16.15 -27.76
CA SER A 2 8.33 16.39 -26.94
C SER A 2 8.57 15.98 -25.49
N SER A 3 7.87 16.61 -24.55
CA SER A 3 7.93 16.27 -23.11
C SER A 3 7.65 14.78 -22.86
N LEU A 4 6.81 14.19 -23.73
CA LEU A 4 6.45 12.77 -23.73
C LEU A 4 7.65 11.87 -24.08
N GLU A 5 8.46 12.26 -25.06
CA GLU A 5 9.68 11.52 -25.43
C GLU A 5 10.73 11.56 -24.33
N LYS A 6 10.82 12.66 -23.56
CA LYS A 6 11.72 12.77 -22.41
C LYS A 6 11.26 11.90 -21.23
N MET A 7 9.95 11.80 -20.97
CA MET A 7 9.41 10.92 -19.93
C MET A 7 9.59 9.44 -20.30
N LEU A 8 9.26 9.07 -21.54
CA LEU A 8 9.46 7.72 -22.05
C LEU A 8 10.93 7.32 -22.05
N LYS A 9 11.82 8.25 -22.42
CA LYS A 9 13.25 7.99 -22.39
C LYS A 9 13.75 7.83 -20.95
N LYS A 10 13.30 8.66 -20.00
CA LYS A 10 13.61 8.47 -18.58
C LYS A 10 13.18 7.08 -18.10
N MET A 11 11.93 6.64 -18.32
CA MET A 11 11.50 5.28 -17.94
C MET A 11 12.31 4.15 -18.57
N LYS A 12 12.92 4.39 -19.74
CA LYS A 12 13.73 3.40 -20.46
C LYS A 12 15.21 3.41 -20.07
N ASP A 13 15.70 4.54 -19.55
CA ASP A 13 17.09 4.79 -19.15
C ASP A 13 17.25 4.81 -17.61
N ASP A 14 16.16 4.82 -16.84
CA ASP A 14 16.18 4.62 -15.40
C ASP A 14 16.24 3.10 -15.14
N PRO A 15 17.37 2.55 -14.68
CA PRO A 15 17.36 1.32 -13.94
C PRO A 15 16.79 1.64 -12.55
N VAL A 16 15.57 2.19 -12.46
CA VAL A 16 14.76 1.91 -11.28
C VAL A 16 14.56 0.41 -11.38
N ASP A 17 15.40 -0.29 -10.66
CA ASP A 17 15.33 -1.71 -10.44
C ASP A 17 13.97 -1.96 -9.80
N HIS A 18 12.91 -2.03 -10.62
CA HIS A 18 11.58 -2.47 -10.22
C HIS A 18 11.60 -3.94 -9.75
N SER A 19 12.78 -4.58 -9.85
CA SER A 19 13.13 -5.87 -9.26
C SER A 19 13.78 -5.75 -7.88
N GLN A 20 14.02 -4.55 -7.33
CA GLN A 20 14.34 -4.43 -5.91
C GLN A 20 13.08 -4.78 -5.12
N PRO A 21 13.12 -5.87 -4.33
CA PRO A 21 12.01 -6.17 -3.44
C PRO A 21 11.80 -4.96 -2.54
N LEU A 22 10.55 -4.59 -2.33
CA LEU A 22 10.12 -3.59 -1.36
C LEU A 22 9.64 -4.37 -0.12
N PRO A 23 10.54 -5.01 0.64
CA PRO A 23 10.16 -5.96 1.69
C PRO A 23 9.28 -5.32 2.76
N LEU A 24 9.46 -4.02 3.04
CA LEU A 24 8.65 -3.32 4.03
C LEU A 24 7.22 -3.09 3.49
N LEU A 25 7.10 -2.80 2.20
CA LEU A 25 5.82 -2.61 1.55
C LEU A 25 5.06 -3.94 1.44
N ASP A 26 5.76 -5.03 1.10
CA ASP A 26 5.19 -6.37 1.04
C ASP A 26 4.68 -6.81 2.42
N GLU A 27 5.46 -6.56 3.48
CA GLU A 27 5.03 -6.80 4.87
C GLU A 27 3.82 -5.93 5.27
N ALA A 28 3.74 -4.69 4.77
CA ALA A 28 2.58 -3.82 4.98
C ALA A 28 1.32 -4.39 4.31
N PHE A 29 1.40 -4.87 3.07
CA PHE A 29 0.27 -5.51 2.39
C PHE A 29 -0.15 -6.82 3.05
N VAL A 30 0.79 -7.61 3.55
CA VAL A 30 0.47 -8.80 4.35
C VAL A 30 -0.26 -8.42 5.64
N ALA A 31 0.15 -7.35 6.31
CA ALA A 31 -0.54 -6.85 7.49
C ALA A 31 -1.96 -6.33 7.18
N ILE A 32 -2.16 -5.64 6.05
CA ILE A 32 -3.48 -5.17 5.60
C ILE A 32 -4.43 -6.35 5.36
N ASN A 33 -3.96 -7.40 4.71
CA ASN A 33 -4.74 -8.61 4.40
C ASN A 33 -4.85 -9.59 5.57
N ASN A 34 -4.32 -9.26 6.75
CA ASN A 34 -4.41 -10.13 7.91
C ASN A 34 -5.75 -9.91 8.63
N ASP A 35 -6.68 -10.84 8.47
CA ASP A 35 -8.01 -10.80 9.08
C ASP A 35 -7.99 -10.94 10.61
N GLU A 36 -6.88 -11.40 11.20
CA GLU A 36 -6.72 -11.49 12.66
C GLU A 36 -6.37 -10.15 13.31
N LEU A 37 -5.96 -9.14 12.53
CA LEU A 37 -5.56 -7.83 13.04
C LEU A 37 -6.70 -6.83 12.93
N SER A 38 -6.95 -6.08 14.01
CA SER A 38 -7.88 -4.94 13.94
C SER A 38 -7.30 -3.80 13.09
N TYR A 39 -8.15 -2.92 12.57
CA TYR A 39 -7.73 -1.74 11.82
C TYR A 39 -6.65 -0.91 12.54
N ALA A 40 -6.80 -0.73 13.86
CA ALA A 40 -5.82 0.01 14.66
C ALA A 40 -4.45 -0.70 14.71
N GLU A 41 -4.44 -2.02 14.77
CA GLU A 41 -3.22 -2.83 14.74
C GLU A 41 -2.57 -2.83 13.35
N LYS A 42 -3.37 -2.99 12.30
CA LYS A 42 -2.93 -2.87 10.90
C LYS A 42 -2.26 -1.50 10.70
N LYS A 43 -2.94 -0.42 11.10
CA LYS A 43 -2.41 0.95 11.01
C LYS A 43 -1.11 1.14 11.79
N ALA A 44 -1.07 0.70 13.06
CA ALA A 44 0.12 0.84 13.89
C ALA A 44 1.32 0.05 13.33
N ARG A 45 1.06 -1.05 12.62
CA ARG A 45 2.09 -1.86 11.97
C ARG A 45 2.61 -1.21 10.70
N ILE A 46 1.74 -0.65 9.87
CA ILE A 46 2.13 0.14 8.68
C ILE A 46 2.90 1.39 9.09
N ASP A 47 2.44 2.16 10.10
CA ASP A 47 3.14 3.36 10.60
C ASP A 47 4.59 3.00 11.05
N LYS A 48 4.79 1.83 11.67
CA LYS A 48 6.13 1.35 12.08
C LYS A 48 7.01 0.93 10.90
N LEU A 49 6.42 0.36 9.86
CA LEU A 49 7.14 -0.05 8.65
C LEU A 49 7.51 1.19 7.81
N GLU A 50 6.63 2.18 7.74
CA GLU A 50 6.88 3.47 7.09
C GLU A 50 8.05 4.22 7.74
N GLN A 51 8.12 4.24 9.08
CA GLN A 51 9.25 4.84 9.80
C GLN A 51 10.61 4.16 9.51
N GLN A 52 10.58 2.90 9.09
CA GLN A 52 11.78 2.15 8.70
C GLN A 52 12.10 2.30 7.21
N ALA A 53 11.09 2.62 6.39
CA ALA A 53 11.22 2.84 4.96
C ALA A 53 12.04 4.10 4.67
N LYS A 54 12.83 4.05 3.59
CA LYS A 54 13.67 5.16 3.13
C LYS A 54 13.65 5.27 1.62
N GLY A 55 13.76 6.49 1.11
CA GLY A 55 13.84 6.74 -0.33
C GLY A 55 12.55 6.32 -1.04
N TYR A 56 12.68 5.40 -2.00
CA TYR A 56 11.57 4.99 -2.86
C TYR A 56 10.49 4.16 -2.15
N GLU A 57 10.85 3.29 -1.19
CA GLU A 57 9.85 2.53 -0.42
C GLU A 57 8.88 3.45 0.32
N LEU A 58 9.39 4.54 0.92
CA LEU A 58 8.57 5.51 1.64
C LEU A 58 7.50 6.15 0.73
N THR A 59 7.81 6.38 -0.54
CA THR A 59 6.83 6.93 -1.48
C THR A 59 5.70 5.95 -1.80
N CYS A 60 5.97 4.65 -1.74
CA CYS A 60 4.96 3.60 -1.94
C CYS A 60 4.11 3.35 -0.68
N PHE A 61 4.58 3.75 0.51
CA PHE A 61 3.79 3.61 1.75
C PHE A 61 2.51 4.45 1.75
N ALA A 62 2.49 5.57 1.00
CA ALA A 62 1.26 6.33 0.77
C ALA A 62 0.16 5.46 0.14
N ASP A 63 0.52 4.62 -0.83
CA ASP A 63 -0.41 3.69 -1.49
C ASP A 63 -0.88 2.58 -0.53
N ALA A 64 0.01 2.09 0.35
CA ALA A 64 -0.35 1.10 1.37
C ALA A 64 -1.35 1.67 2.41
N HIS A 65 -1.18 2.93 2.82
CA HIS A 65 -2.13 3.61 3.70
C HIS A 65 -3.50 3.81 3.05
N GLU A 66 -3.53 4.16 1.76
CA GLU A 66 -4.77 4.27 1.01
C GLU A 66 -5.47 2.91 0.91
N ALA A 67 -4.72 1.84 0.59
CA ALA A 67 -5.24 0.48 0.55
C ALA A 67 -5.80 0.03 1.91
N LEU A 68 -5.15 0.38 3.03
CA LEU A 68 -5.67 0.11 4.37
C LEU A 68 -7.01 0.81 4.62
N MET A 69 -7.17 2.07 4.20
CA MET A 69 -8.44 2.78 4.37
C MET A 69 -9.56 2.19 3.49
N VAL A 70 -9.24 1.80 2.26
CA VAL A 70 -10.20 1.18 1.34
C VAL A 70 -10.66 -0.18 1.86
N THR A 71 -9.74 -1.03 2.31
CA THR A 71 -10.05 -2.35 2.87
C THR A 71 -10.88 -2.23 4.15
N ALA A 72 -10.51 -1.33 5.06
CA ALA A 72 -11.28 -1.06 6.27
C ALA A 72 -12.73 -0.61 5.97
N SER A 73 -12.90 0.25 4.95
CA SER A 73 -14.23 0.69 4.51
C SER A 73 -15.05 -0.45 3.90
N MET A 74 -14.39 -1.46 3.33
CA MET A 74 -15.01 -2.66 2.75
C MET A 74 -15.44 -3.67 3.83
N ASP A 75 -14.65 -3.81 4.90
CA ASP A 75 -15.02 -4.63 6.08
C ASP A 75 -16.26 -4.07 6.78
N ASP A 76 -16.35 -2.74 6.95
CA ASP A 76 -17.54 -2.07 7.49
C ASP A 76 -18.78 -2.24 6.59
N LEU A 77 -18.62 -2.18 5.27
CA LEU A 77 -19.70 -2.44 4.31
C LEU A 77 -20.15 -3.90 4.30
N SER A 78 -19.23 -4.84 4.52
CA SER A 78 -19.54 -6.27 4.60
C SER A 78 -20.30 -6.60 5.89
N ALA A 79 -19.91 -5.99 7.02
CA ALA A 79 -20.61 -6.13 8.30
C ALA A 79 -22.04 -5.55 8.27
N LEU A 80 -22.28 -4.49 7.49
CA LEU A 80 -23.61 -3.90 7.32
C LEU A 80 -24.54 -4.74 6.42
N ASN A 81 -23.99 -5.48 5.46
CA ASN A 81 -24.78 -6.32 4.54
C ASN A 81 -25.27 -7.64 5.20
N GLU A 82 -24.69 -8.04 6.34
CA GLU A 82 -25.17 -9.18 7.14
C GLU A 82 -26.32 -8.79 8.09
N SER A 83 -26.66 -7.51 8.22
CA SER A 83 -27.71 -7.01 9.13
C SER A 83 -29.09 -6.81 8.47
N GLU A 84 -29.25 -7.13 7.17
CA GLU A 84 -30.53 -7.02 6.43
C GLU A 84 -31.10 -8.39 5.98
N GLN A 85 -30.86 -9.46 6.75
CA GLN A 85 -31.59 -10.73 6.60
C GLN A 85 -32.14 -11.21 7.96
N ASP A 86 -33.18 -10.54 8.46
CA ASP A 86 -34.15 -11.14 9.41
C ASP A 86 -35.57 -10.76 9.00
#